data_AF-A0A3S1B955-F1
#
_entry.id   AF-A0A3S1B955-F1
#
_cell.length_a   1.000
_cell.length_b   1.000
_cell.length_c   1.000
_cell.angle_alpha   90.00
_cell.angle_beta   90.00
_cell.angle_gamma   90.00
#
_symmetry.space_group_name_H-M   'P 1'
#
loop_
_entity.id
_entity.type
_entity.pdbx_description
1 polymer ?
#
loop_
_entity_poly.entity_id
_entity_poly.type
_entity_poly.pdbx_seq_one_letter_code
_entity_poly.pdbx_strand_id
1 'polypeptide(L)'
;MKSEGKFAVNIVKEIRAQGPYIRFELGLENLINEAYRYESIQRASAIYRSIFDPKDDVIFMHRTSYGTNEKRISKIRLKRFFQTRLKQMRSCTLPYEFDESDDEIYTKEWTVEVIAKDIRMLYVLESIENANFMRKPSAGGQIYLYNKTKGILFHMYDDRGCDVYSFDIGALLPLYHLHRKWILDYNRYEIDNLFGEGLAGIIETDEERKIRCEFNDKKVTDSGINLREVNTCHISHHFEIPFVNAKEFEKEIALSSFSIQQISKMDDKVRFIATKTQALALIDYQTHLMSMYGKKYGTYAGWNFEKTF
;
A
#
# COMPACT_ATOMS: atom_id res chain seq x y z
N MET A 1 -12.96 41.57 -13.26
CA MET A 1 -13.47 41.36 -11.89
C MET A 1 -13.09 39.95 -11.48
N LYS A 2 -12.03 39.80 -10.69
CA LYS A 2 -11.55 38.52 -10.17
C LYS A 2 -12.59 38.03 -9.16
N SER A 3 -13.37 37.01 -9.50
CA SER A 3 -14.13 36.27 -8.49
C SER A 3 -13.14 35.38 -7.75
N GLU A 4 -12.84 35.76 -6.52
CA GLU A 4 -12.21 34.89 -5.52
C GLU A 4 -12.99 33.58 -5.45
N GLY A 5 -12.41 32.53 -6.06
CA GLY A 5 -12.88 31.18 -5.90
C GLY A 5 -12.57 30.77 -4.46
N LYS A 6 -13.60 30.77 -3.60
CA LYS A 6 -13.59 30.01 -2.35
C LYS A 6 -12.87 28.69 -2.60
N PHE A 7 -11.77 28.46 -1.86
CA PHE A 7 -10.98 27.24 -1.90
C PHE A 7 -11.92 26.04 -2.00
N ALA A 8 -11.98 25.42 -3.18
CA ALA A 8 -12.58 24.12 -3.31
C ALA A 8 -11.69 23.20 -2.46
N VAL A 9 -12.24 22.77 -1.33
CA VAL A 9 -11.64 21.78 -0.43
C VAL A 9 -11.02 20.65 -1.27
N ASN A 10 -9.70 20.49 -1.18
CA ASN A 10 -8.99 19.41 -1.83
C ASN A 10 -9.17 18.16 -0.97
N ILE A 11 -10.26 17.44 -1.22
CA ILE A 11 -10.64 16.28 -0.42
C ILE A 11 -9.54 15.21 -0.31
N VAL A 12 -8.74 15.04 -1.38
CA VAL A 12 -7.60 14.11 -1.38
C VAL A 12 -6.53 14.59 -0.38
N LYS A 13 -6.19 15.88 -0.39
CA LYS A 13 -5.19 16.43 0.55
C LYS A 13 -5.69 16.32 2.00
N GLU A 14 -6.94 16.68 2.25
CA GLU A 14 -7.51 16.65 3.60
C GLU A 14 -7.59 15.24 4.17
N ILE A 15 -8.11 14.28 3.39
CA ILE A 15 -8.27 12.90 3.88
C ILE A 15 -6.93 12.18 4.02
N ARG A 16 -5.95 12.48 3.18
CA ARG A 16 -4.59 11.92 3.32
C ARG A 16 -3.83 12.51 4.52
N ALA A 17 -4.14 13.74 4.91
CA ALA A 17 -3.49 14.41 6.03
C ALA A 17 -4.09 14.03 7.40
N GLN A 18 -5.39 13.72 7.43
CA GLN A 18 -6.13 13.55 8.69
C GLN A 18 -6.80 12.20 8.85
N GLY A 19 -7.05 11.49 7.75
CA GLY A 19 -7.81 10.25 7.74
C GLY A 19 -6.93 9.03 8.02
N PRO A 20 -7.41 8.05 8.81
CA PRO A 20 -6.83 6.71 8.82
C PRO A 20 -6.73 6.12 7.41
N TYR A 21 -5.77 5.21 7.24
CA TYR A 21 -5.54 4.55 5.96
C TYR A 21 -5.19 3.07 6.12
N ILE A 22 -5.44 2.32 5.05
CA ILE A 22 -4.86 1.00 4.83
C ILE A 22 -4.08 1.06 3.52
N ARG A 23 -2.81 0.67 3.57
CA ARG A 23 -1.99 0.45 2.38
C ARG A 23 -1.98 -1.04 2.05
N PHE A 24 -2.49 -1.37 0.88
CA PHE A 24 -2.48 -2.73 0.35
C PHE A 24 -1.34 -2.93 -0.64
N GLU A 25 -0.67 -4.07 -0.53
CA GLU A 25 0.29 -4.61 -1.48
C GLU A 25 -0.46 -5.38 -2.59
N LEU A 26 -0.35 -4.86 -3.81
CA LEU A 26 -0.97 -5.44 -5.00
C LEU A 26 -0.02 -6.40 -5.71
N GLY A 27 1.22 -5.95 -5.93
CA GLY A 27 2.26 -6.70 -6.60
C GLY A 27 2.88 -7.76 -5.69
N LEU A 28 3.17 -8.93 -6.26
CA LEU A 28 3.90 -9.98 -5.57
C LEU A 28 5.27 -10.17 -6.21
N GLU A 29 6.35 -9.85 -5.48
CA GLU A 29 7.72 -9.87 -6.01
C GLU A 29 8.16 -11.24 -6.58
N ASN A 30 7.54 -12.34 -6.15
CA ASN A 30 7.81 -13.69 -6.67
C ASN A 30 7.11 -14.02 -7.99
N LEU A 31 6.22 -13.14 -8.49
CA LEU A 31 5.57 -13.28 -9.79
C LEU A 31 6.29 -12.43 -10.85
N ILE A 32 6.21 -12.86 -12.11
CA ILE A 32 6.83 -12.16 -13.24
C ILE A 32 5.82 -11.89 -14.35
N ASN A 33 6.05 -10.82 -15.12
CA ASN A 33 5.31 -10.48 -16.35
C ASN A 33 3.78 -10.50 -16.15
N GLU A 34 3.06 -11.26 -16.97
CA GLU A 34 1.58 -11.32 -16.94
C GLU A 34 1.03 -11.92 -15.65
N ALA A 35 1.76 -12.83 -14.98
CA ALA A 35 1.30 -13.40 -13.72
C ALA A 35 1.28 -12.33 -12.62
N TYR A 36 2.34 -11.51 -12.55
CA TYR A 36 2.42 -10.36 -11.65
C TYR A 36 1.29 -9.36 -11.94
N ARG A 37 1.14 -8.98 -13.22
CA ARG A 37 0.14 -8.01 -13.65
C ARG A 37 -1.29 -8.47 -13.35
N TYR A 38 -1.57 -9.75 -13.60
CA TYR A 38 -2.87 -10.34 -13.33
C TYR A 38 -3.18 -10.31 -11.84
N GLU A 39 -2.25 -10.72 -10.99
CA GLU A 39 -2.44 -10.70 -9.54
C GLU A 39 -2.71 -9.29 -9.01
N SER A 40 -1.92 -8.28 -9.43
CA SER A 40 -2.13 -6.87 -9.05
C SER A 40 -3.55 -6.40 -9.40
N ILE A 41 -3.98 -6.61 -10.64
CA ILE A 41 -5.33 -6.22 -11.10
C ILE A 41 -6.41 -6.98 -10.33
N GLN A 42 -6.22 -8.28 -10.05
CA GLN A 42 -7.20 -9.06 -9.29
C GLN A 42 -7.37 -8.52 -7.87
N ARG A 43 -6.27 -8.27 -7.14
CA ARG A 43 -6.32 -7.68 -5.79
C ARG A 43 -6.98 -6.31 -5.80
N ALA A 44 -6.55 -5.43 -6.69
CA ALA A 44 -7.13 -4.10 -6.81
C ALA A 44 -8.63 -4.15 -7.14
N SER A 45 -9.04 -5.09 -7.99
CA SER A 45 -10.45 -5.32 -8.31
C SER A 45 -11.26 -5.83 -7.11
N ALA A 46 -10.70 -6.75 -6.33
CA ALA A 46 -11.34 -7.27 -5.12
C ALA A 46 -11.49 -6.19 -4.03
N ILE A 47 -10.46 -5.38 -3.80
CA ILE A 47 -10.50 -4.22 -2.88
C ILE A 47 -11.57 -3.22 -3.36
N TYR A 48 -11.55 -2.84 -4.64
CA TYR A 48 -12.56 -1.94 -5.22
C TYR A 48 -13.98 -2.47 -5.01
N ARG A 49 -14.25 -3.75 -5.31
CA ARG A 49 -15.58 -4.35 -5.15
C ARG A 49 -16.07 -4.38 -3.71
N SER A 50 -15.14 -4.35 -2.74
CA SER A 50 -15.47 -4.29 -1.31
C SER A 50 -15.85 -2.87 -0.88
N ILE A 51 -15.40 -1.86 -1.63
CA ILE A 51 -15.65 -0.44 -1.34
C ILE A 51 -16.88 0.08 -2.09
N PHE A 52 -17.07 -0.27 -3.36
CA PHE A 52 -18.06 0.38 -4.23
C PHE A 52 -19.22 -0.54 -4.58
N ASP A 53 -20.43 -0.15 -4.17
CA ASP A 53 -21.67 -0.74 -4.69
C ASP A 53 -22.08 -0.07 -6.01
N PRO A 54 -22.77 -0.77 -6.94
CA PRO A 54 -23.10 -0.23 -8.25
C PRO A 54 -23.86 1.11 -8.26
N LYS A 55 -24.58 1.42 -7.18
CA LYS A 55 -25.40 2.63 -7.03
C LYS A 55 -24.74 3.74 -6.21
N ASP A 56 -23.54 3.53 -5.69
CA ASP A 56 -22.85 4.54 -4.88
C ASP A 56 -22.53 5.78 -5.70
N ASP A 57 -22.64 6.93 -5.05
CA ASP A 57 -22.22 8.21 -5.60
C ASP A 57 -20.71 8.36 -5.48
N VAL A 58 -20.04 8.61 -6.59
CA VAL A 58 -18.58 8.64 -6.68
C VAL A 58 -18.10 9.96 -7.28
N ILE A 59 -17.10 10.56 -6.64
CA ILE A 59 -16.28 11.61 -7.25
C ILE A 59 -15.07 10.94 -7.89
N PHE A 60 -15.03 10.91 -9.22
CA PHE A 60 -13.87 10.52 -9.99
C PHE A 60 -12.96 11.74 -10.19
N MET A 61 -11.72 11.65 -9.74
CA MET A 61 -10.70 12.70 -9.90
C MET A 61 -9.53 12.16 -10.70
N HIS A 62 -9.11 12.90 -11.72
CA HIS A 62 -7.92 12.62 -12.51
C HIS A 62 -6.94 13.78 -12.34
N ARG A 63 -5.69 13.48 -11.97
CA ARG A 63 -4.63 14.46 -11.76
C ARG A 63 -3.48 14.21 -12.70
N THR A 64 -3.04 15.27 -13.38
CA THR A 64 -1.80 15.25 -14.17
C THR A 64 -0.99 16.49 -13.88
N SER A 65 0.29 16.28 -13.62
CA SER A 65 1.25 17.35 -13.42
C SER A 65 1.89 17.77 -14.73
N TYR A 66 2.15 19.06 -14.88
CA TYR A 66 2.76 19.66 -16.05
C TYR A 66 3.82 20.67 -15.59
N GLY A 67 4.94 20.73 -16.31
CA GLY A 67 5.85 21.86 -16.20
C GLY A 67 5.20 23.14 -16.72
N THR A 68 5.42 24.27 -16.04
CA THR A 68 4.94 25.59 -16.47
C THR A 68 5.44 25.98 -17.86
N ASN A 69 6.63 25.49 -18.23
CA ASN A 69 7.28 25.72 -19.52
C ASN A 69 6.83 24.75 -20.64
N GLU A 70 5.93 23.81 -20.35
CA GLU A 70 5.47 22.85 -21.36
C GLU A 70 4.58 23.50 -22.42
N LYS A 71 5.06 23.49 -23.68
CA LYS A 71 4.34 24.09 -24.83
C LYS A 71 3.10 23.29 -25.28
N ARG A 72 2.98 22.01 -24.87
CA ARG A 72 1.90 21.11 -25.31
C ARG A 72 1.41 20.22 -24.18
N ILE A 73 0.33 20.65 -23.55
CA ILE A 73 -0.43 19.85 -22.59
C ILE A 73 -1.20 18.77 -23.36
N SER A 74 -0.89 17.49 -23.11
CA SER A 74 -1.63 16.39 -23.72
C SER A 74 -3.10 16.39 -23.26
N LYS A 75 -4.03 16.31 -24.21
CA LYS A 75 -5.47 16.31 -23.89
C LYS A 75 -5.88 14.93 -23.34
N ILE A 76 -6.19 14.88 -22.06
CA ILE A 76 -6.62 13.64 -21.40
C ILE A 76 -8.03 13.27 -21.87
N ARG A 77 -8.16 12.07 -22.42
CA ARG A 77 -9.44 11.56 -22.95
C ARG A 77 -10.27 10.92 -21.84
N LEU A 78 -10.70 11.69 -20.84
CA LEU A 78 -11.41 11.20 -19.65
C LEU A 78 -12.66 10.36 -19.98
N LYS A 79 -13.37 10.70 -21.06
CA LYS A 79 -14.57 9.97 -21.51
C LYS A 79 -14.35 8.45 -21.65
N ARG A 80 -13.12 7.99 -21.90
CA ARG A 80 -12.82 6.56 -22.05
C ARG A 80 -13.00 5.76 -20.75
N PHE A 81 -12.98 6.41 -19.59
CA PHE A 81 -13.12 5.77 -18.27
C PHE A 81 -14.58 5.54 -17.87
N PHE A 82 -15.54 5.97 -18.68
CA PHE A 82 -16.96 5.91 -18.34
C PHE A 82 -17.75 5.16 -19.41
N GLN A 83 -18.81 4.47 -18.98
CA GLN A 83 -19.75 3.76 -19.84
C GLN A 83 -20.77 4.72 -20.46
N THR A 84 -21.14 5.76 -19.73
CA THR A 84 -22.15 6.74 -20.10
C THR A 84 -21.52 8.08 -20.50
N ARG A 85 -22.29 8.93 -21.18
CA ARG A 85 -21.84 10.29 -21.50
C ARG A 85 -21.76 11.11 -20.21
N LEU A 86 -20.60 11.73 -19.99
CA LEU A 86 -20.38 12.64 -18.87
C LEU A 86 -21.32 13.84 -18.96
N LYS A 87 -22.14 14.05 -17.92
CA LYS A 87 -23.10 15.17 -17.85
C LYS A 87 -22.41 16.48 -17.50
N GLN A 88 -21.49 16.47 -16.54
CA GLN A 88 -20.73 17.64 -16.09
C GLN A 88 -19.31 17.22 -15.70
N MET A 89 -18.33 18.06 -16.07
CA MET A 89 -16.93 17.89 -15.75
C MET A 89 -16.40 19.23 -15.26
N ARG A 90 -15.76 19.22 -14.09
CA ARG A 90 -15.10 20.39 -13.51
C ARG A 90 -13.59 20.21 -13.61
N SER A 91 -12.85 21.30 -13.56
CA SER A 91 -11.40 21.25 -13.46
C SER A 91 -10.88 22.42 -12.63
N CYS A 92 -9.79 22.18 -11.91
CA CYS A 92 -9.03 23.20 -11.19
C CYS A 92 -7.52 22.98 -11.39
N THR A 93 -6.74 24.00 -11.03
CA THR A 93 -5.28 23.92 -10.94
C THR A 93 -4.91 23.92 -9.47
N LEU A 94 -4.06 22.97 -9.09
CA LEU A 94 -3.53 22.78 -7.76
C LEU A 94 -2.00 22.93 -7.81
N PRO A 95 -1.33 23.24 -6.68
CA PRO A 95 0.11 23.11 -6.54
C PRO A 95 0.59 21.69 -6.91
N TYR A 96 1.89 21.54 -7.13
CA TYR A 96 2.44 20.22 -7.37
C TYR A 96 2.29 19.33 -6.12
N GLU A 97 1.69 18.15 -6.28
CA GLU A 97 1.26 17.30 -5.16
C GLU A 97 2.43 16.72 -4.35
N PHE A 98 3.62 16.63 -4.94
CA PHE A 98 4.81 16.07 -4.27
C PHE A 98 5.72 17.13 -3.66
N ASP A 99 5.66 18.36 -4.16
CA ASP A 99 6.38 19.50 -3.62
C ASP A 99 5.56 20.78 -3.91
N GLU A 100 4.80 21.25 -2.92
CA GLU A 100 3.98 22.45 -3.09
C GLU A 100 4.81 23.74 -3.23
N SER A 101 6.11 23.68 -2.92
CA SER A 101 7.04 24.80 -3.08
C SER A 101 7.66 24.88 -4.48
N ASP A 102 7.54 23.82 -5.27
CA ASP A 102 7.94 23.79 -6.68
C ASP A 102 6.91 24.56 -7.52
N ASP A 103 7.24 25.78 -7.90
CA ASP A 103 6.43 26.65 -8.74
C ASP A 103 6.65 26.42 -10.24
N GLU A 104 7.59 25.55 -10.62
CA GLU A 104 7.83 25.14 -12.00
C GLU A 104 6.87 24.02 -12.42
N ILE A 105 6.19 23.36 -11.48
CA ILE A 105 5.24 22.28 -11.75
C ILE A 105 3.88 22.62 -11.14
N TYR A 106 2.81 22.35 -11.90
CA TYR A 106 1.44 22.45 -11.37
C TYR A 106 0.65 21.19 -11.69
N THR A 107 -0.35 20.90 -10.86
CA THR A 107 -1.24 19.76 -11.04
C THR A 107 -2.58 20.24 -11.59
N LYS A 108 -3.01 19.69 -12.73
CA LYS A 108 -4.38 19.88 -13.22
C LYS A 108 -5.25 18.72 -12.74
N GLU A 109 -6.31 19.06 -12.03
CA GLU A 109 -7.33 18.09 -11.62
C GLU A 109 -8.57 18.24 -12.48
N TRP A 110 -9.11 17.11 -12.93
CA TRP A 110 -10.45 17.02 -13.50
C TRP A 110 -11.33 16.17 -12.61
N THR A 111 -12.53 16.68 -12.33
CA THR A 111 -13.47 16.09 -11.39
C THR A 111 -14.78 15.79 -12.10
N VAL A 112 -15.30 14.59 -11.89
CA VAL A 112 -16.57 14.12 -12.45
C VAL A 112 -17.36 13.43 -11.34
N GLU A 113 -18.59 13.89 -11.10
CA GLU A 113 -19.55 13.18 -10.24
C GLU A 113 -20.32 12.16 -11.09
N VAL A 114 -20.28 10.90 -10.66
CA VAL A 114 -20.86 9.75 -11.36
C VAL A 114 -21.40 8.73 -10.36
N ILE A 115 -22.14 7.74 -10.85
CA ILE A 115 -22.45 6.53 -10.09
C ILE A 115 -21.41 5.45 -10.37
N ALA A 116 -21.09 4.61 -9.39
CA ALA A 116 -20.01 3.63 -9.50
C ALA A 116 -20.13 2.71 -10.74
N LYS A 117 -21.34 2.22 -11.04
CA LYS A 117 -21.57 1.34 -12.21
C LYS A 117 -21.27 2.00 -13.56
N ASP A 118 -21.27 3.32 -13.64
CA ASP A 118 -20.99 4.05 -14.87
C ASP A 118 -19.47 4.19 -15.12
N ILE A 119 -18.63 3.83 -14.15
CA ILE A 119 -17.17 3.79 -14.30
C ILE A 119 -16.79 2.45 -14.95
N ARG A 120 -15.92 2.51 -15.97
CA ARG A 120 -15.31 1.31 -16.58
C ARG A 120 -14.16 0.83 -15.70
N MET A 121 -14.46 0.35 -14.49
CA MET A 121 -13.43 0.19 -13.46
C MET A 121 -12.28 -0.75 -13.87
N LEU A 122 -12.56 -1.87 -14.53
CA LEU A 122 -11.50 -2.75 -15.03
C LEU A 122 -10.55 -2.02 -16.00
N TYR A 123 -11.09 -1.15 -16.85
CA TYR A 123 -10.28 -0.31 -17.75
C TYR A 123 -9.47 0.74 -16.98
N VAL A 124 -10.01 1.28 -15.87
CA VAL A 124 -9.28 2.20 -14.98
C VAL A 124 -8.09 1.47 -14.35
N LEU A 125 -8.32 0.34 -13.68
CA LEU A 125 -7.28 -0.46 -13.03
C LEU A 125 -6.19 -0.88 -14.02
N GLU A 126 -6.59 -1.44 -15.17
CA GLU A 126 -5.65 -1.82 -16.22
C GLU A 126 -4.84 -0.62 -16.75
N SER A 127 -5.45 0.57 -16.81
CA SER A 127 -4.74 1.76 -17.27
C SER A 127 -3.70 2.29 -16.28
N ILE A 128 -3.93 2.10 -14.97
CA ILE A 128 -2.99 2.47 -13.92
C ILE A 128 -1.83 1.47 -13.93
N GLU A 129 -2.16 0.17 -13.87
CA GLU A 129 -1.21 -0.95 -13.92
C GLU A 129 -0.25 -0.82 -15.10
N ASN A 130 -0.78 -0.63 -16.30
CA ASN A 130 0.02 -0.56 -17.54
C ASN A 130 0.95 0.66 -17.62
N ALA A 131 0.80 1.67 -16.76
CA ALA A 131 1.60 2.89 -16.81
C ALA A 131 3.09 2.59 -16.59
N ASN A 132 3.42 1.65 -15.69
CA ASN A 132 4.80 1.26 -15.40
C ASN A 132 5.38 0.26 -16.40
N PHE A 133 4.54 -0.37 -17.22
CA PHE A 133 4.96 -1.35 -18.23
C PHE A 133 5.01 -0.79 -19.65
N MET A 134 4.86 0.54 -19.83
CA MET A 134 4.77 1.20 -21.14
C MET A 134 3.67 0.61 -22.05
N ARG A 135 2.59 0.10 -21.46
CA ARG A 135 1.47 -0.53 -22.18
C ARG A 135 0.30 0.42 -22.38
N LYS A 136 -0.59 0.05 -23.29
CA LYS A 136 -1.90 0.70 -23.47
C LYS A 136 -3.02 -0.27 -23.03
N PRO A 137 -4.11 0.24 -22.44
CA PRO A 137 -4.35 1.64 -22.08
C PRO A 137 -3.41 2.10 -20.96
N SER A 138 -3.11 3.40 -20.89
CA SER A 138 -2.37 4.03 -19.78
C SER A 138 -3.21 5.16 -19.21
N ALA A 139 -3.20 5.34 -17.88
CA ALA A 139 -4.01 6.31 -17.15
C ALA A 139 -3.69 7.77 -17.53
N GLY A 140 -2.42 8.05 -17.84
CA GLY A 140 -1.93 9.39 -18.21
C GLY A 140 -1.92 10.39 -17.06
N GLY A 141 -1.93 9.90 -15.81
CA GLY A 141 -2.00 10.66 -14.58
C GLY A 141 -2.49 9.77 -13.43
N GLN A 142 -2.61 10.37 -12.25
CA GLN A 142 -3.14 9.72 -11.05
C GLN A 142 -4.68 9.74 -11.07
N ILE A 143 -5.31 8.68 -10.56
CA ILE A 143 -6.77 8.56 -10.48
C ILE A 143 -7.16 8.29 -9.04
N TYR A 144 -8.05 9.13 -8.52
CA TYR A 144 -8.63 9.00 -7.19
C TYR A 144 -10.14 8.79 -7.32
N LEU A 145 -10.69 7.87 -6.53
CA LEU A 145 -12.12 7.59 -6.49
C LEU A 145 -12.62 7.81 -5.08
N TYR A 146 -13.40 8.86 -4.86
CA TYR A 146 -14.04 9.09 -3.56
C TYR A 146 -15.47 8.58 -3.59
N ASN A 147 -15.76 7.53 -2.83
CA ASN A 147 -17.10 7.03 -2.57
C ASN A 147 -17.79 7.97 -1.58
N LYS A 148 -18.66 8.85 -2.06
CA LYS A 148 -19.41 9.81 -1.22
C LYS A 148 -20.39 9.11 -0.30
N THR A 149 -20.97 7.99 -0.76
CA THR A 149 -21.95 7.21 0.01
C THR A 149 -21.33 6.60 1.25
N LYS A 150 -20.07 6.16 1.17
CA LYS A 150 -19.36 5.48 2.27
C LYS A 150 -18.24 6.30 2.92
N GLY A 151 -17.91 7.47 2.36
CA GLY A 151 -16.82 8.30 2.87
C GLY A 151 -15.43 7.68 2.70
N ILE A 152 -15.20 6.91 1.64
CA ILE A 152 -13.95 6.18 1.40
C ILE A 152 -13.26 6.72 0.15
N LEU A 153 -11.98 7.07 0.26
CA LEU A 153 -11.11 7.40 -0.87
C LEU A 153 -10.31 6.16 -1.27
N PHE A 154 -10.43 5.74 -2.52
CA PHE A 154 -9.63 4.68 -3.13
C PHE A 154 -8.60 5.27 -4.09
N HIS A 155 -7.33 4.87 -3.94
CA HIS A 155 -6.22 5.29 -4.79
C HIS A 155 -5.28 4.12 -5.06
N MET A 156 -5.40 3.52 -6.25
CA MET A 156 -4.33 2.67 -6.80
C MET A 156 -3.32 3.61 -7.47
N TYR A 157 -2.12 3.74 -6.91
CA TYR A 157 -1.12 4.68 -7.42
C TYR A 157 -0.23 4.06 -8.51
N ASP A 158 0.05 2.76 -8.41
CA ASP A 158 0.75 1.97 -9.42
C ASP A 158 0.46 0.47 -9.26
N ASP A 159 1.28 -0.38 -9.89
CA ASP A 159 1.21 -1.83 -9.86
C ASP A 159 1.63 -2.48 -8.53
N ARG A 160 2.24 -1.71 -7.63
CA ARG A 160 2.78 -2.19 -6.36
C ARG A 160 1.76 -2.04 -5.24
N GLY A 161 0.95 -0.98 -5.25
CA GLY A 161 0.06 -0.73 -4.12
C GLY A 161 -1.18 0.12 -4.37
N CYS A 162 -2.08 0.02 -3.39
CA CYS A 162 -3.32 0.76 -3.32
C CYS A 162 -3.55 1.26 -1.90
N ASP A 163 -3.77 2.57 -1.79
CA ASP A 163 -4.12 3.21 -0.53
C ASP A 163 -5.63 3.46 -0.47
N VAL A 164 -6.20 3.15 0.69
CA VAL A 164 -7.61 3.39 0.99
C VAL A 164 -7.70 4.23 2.26
N TYR A 165 -8.34 5.38 2.15
CA TYR A 165 -8.51 6.34 3.26
C TYR A 165 -9.98 6.51 3.62
N SER A 166 -10.25 6.86 4.86
CA SER A 166 -11.54 7.40 5.29
C SER A 166 -11.32 8.38 6.44
N PHE A 167 -12.26 9.29 6.67
CA PHE A 167 -12.32 10.02 7.94
C PHE A 167 -12.96 9.19 9.07
N ASP A 168 -13.65 8.10 8.72
CA ASP A 168 -14.26 7.16 9.65
C ASP A 168 -13.50 5.84 9.64
N ILE A 169 -12.82 5.53 10.74
CA ILE A 169 -12.11 4.25 10.89
C ILE A 169 -13.07 3.05 10.82
N GLY A 170 -14.32 3.22 11.24
CA GLY A 170 -15.35 2.17 11.17
C GLY A 170 -15.66 1.75 9.73
N ALA A 171 -15.54 2.69 8.78
CA ALA A 171 -15.70 2.40 7.36
C ALA A 171 -14.55 1.54 6.78
N LEU A 172 -13.36 1.57 7.41
CA LEU A 172 -12.19 0.80 6.99
C LEU A 172 -12.10 -0.57 7.67
N LEU A 173 -12.70 -0.75 8.85
CA LEU A 173 -12.59 -1.99 9.63
C LEU A 173 -13.00 -3.26 8.84
N PRO A 174 -14.11 -3.28 8.08
CA PRO A 174 -14.45 -4.45 7.26
C PRO A 174 -13.40 -4.76 6.19
N LEU A 175 -12.76 -3.74 5.63
CA LEU A 175 -11.71 -3.90 4.62
C LEU A 175 -10.42 -4.44 5.25
N TYR A 176 -10.09 -3.95 6.43
CA TYR A 176 -8.96 -4.44 7.23
C TYR A 176 -9.09 -5.94 7.51
N HIS A 177 -10.26 -6.41 7.97
CA HIS A 177 -10.48 -7.84 8.23
C HIS A 177 -10.48 -8.67 6.95
N LEU A 178 -11.21 -8.23 5.91
CA LEU A 178 -11.39 -8.99 4.69
C LEU A 178 -10.09 -9.13 3.88
N HIS A 179 -9.30 -8.06 3.81
CA HIS A 179 -8.08 -7.98 3.00
C HIS A 179 -6.81 -7.93 3.83
N ARG A 180 -6.86 -8.41 5.08
CA ARG A 180 -5.75 -8.35 6.04
C ARG A 180 -4.44 -8.94 5.51
N LYS A 181 -4.57 -9.98 4.69
CA LYS A 181 -3.46 -10.68 4.02
C LYS A 181 -2.72 -9.80 3.01
N TRP A 182 -3.38 -8.79 2.46
CA TRP A 182 -2.82 -7.91 1.45
C TRP A 182 -2.33 -6.59 2.04
N ILE A 183 -2.40 -6.38 3.35
CA ILE A 183 -1.80 -5.20 3.97
C ILE A 183 -0.29 -5.24 3.77
N LEU A 184 0.29 -4.14 3.28
CA LEU A 184 1.73 -4.04 3.07
C LEU A 184 2.46 -4.20 4.41
N ASP A 185 3.32 -5.21 4.51
CA ASP A 185 3.99 -5.55 5.77
C ASP A 185 4.80 -4.40 6.37
N TYR A 186 5.33 -3.51 5.53
CA TYR A 186 6.01 -2.29 5.96
C TYR A 186 5.14 -1.43 6.88
N ASN A 187 3.85 -1.30 6.56
CA ASN A 187 2.90 -0.50 7.32
C ASN A 187 2.05 -1.34 8.29
N ARG A 188 2.21 -2.67 8.31
CA ARG A 188 1.35 -3.58 9.07
C ARG A 188 1.31 -3.25 10.57
N TYR A 189 2.45 -2.98 11.18
CA TYR A 189 2.50 -2.64 12.61
C TYR A 189 1.73 -1.35 12.93
N GLU A 190 1.86 -0.31 12.10
CA GLU A 190 1.12 0.95 12.24
C GLU A 190 -0.39 0.73 12.05
N ILE A 191 -0.77 0.00 11.01
CA ILE A 191 -2.16 -0.29 10.67
C ILE A 191 -2.83 -1.15 11.74
N ASP A 192 -2.15 -2.17 12.26
CA ASP A 192 -2.65 -2.98 13.37
C ASP A 192 -2.94 -2.14 14.62
N ASN A 193 -2.01 -1.24 14.99
CA ASN A 193 -2.21 -0.30 16.09
C ASN A 193 -3.40 0.64 15.86
N LEU A 194 -3.60 1.11 14.62
CA LEU A 194 -4.72 1.97 14.25
C LEU A 194 -6.07 1.28 14.54
N PHE A 195 -6.21 -0.01 14.22
CA PHE A 195 -7.44 -0.77 14.46
C PHE A 195 -7.55 -1.38 15.86
N GLY A 196 -6.49 -1.32 16.68
CA GLY A 196 -6.49 -1.96 17.99
C GLY A 196 -6.48 -3.49 17.94
N GLU A 197 -6.01 -4.08 16.84
CA GLU A 197 -5.96 -5.53 16.60
C GLU A 197 -4.56 -5.98 16.17
N GLY A 198 -4.32 -7.30 16.09
CA GLY A 198 -3.00 -7.82 15.69
C GLY A 198 -1.90 -7.37 16.66
N LEU A 199 -0.90 -6.65 16.16
CA LEU A 199 0.21 -6.15 16.97
C LEU A 199 -0.13 -4.92 17.84
N ALA A 200 -1.39 -4.49 17.89
CA ALA A 200 -1.80 -3.36 18.71
C ALA A 200 -1.34 -3.46 20.17
N GLY A 201 -0.76 -2.37 20.68
CA GLY A 201 -0.32 -2.26 22.07
C GLY A 201 1.01 -2.97 22.40
N ILE A 202 1.60 -3.69 21.44
CA ILE A 202 2.97 -4.19 21.56
C ILE A 202 3.91 -3.05 21.22
N ILE A 203 4.83 -2.70 22.13
CA ILE A 203 5.68 -1.51 21.99
C ILE A 203 7.13 -1.94 21.85
N GLU A 204 7.85 -1.39 20.87
CA GLU A 204 9.32 -1.37 20.85
C GLU A 204 9.83 -0.18 21.67
N THR A 205 10.65 -0.45 22.68
CA THR A 205 11.33 0.61 23.44
C THR A 205 12.49 1.18 22.64
N ASP A 206 12.91 2.41 22.95
CA ASP A 206 14.04 3.05 22.27
C ASP A 206 15.34 2.23 22.39
N GLU A 207 15.55 1.56 23.53
CA GLU A 207 16.73 0.70 23.75
C GLU A 207 16.67 -0.55 22.85
N GLU A 208 15.52 -1.20 22.76
CA GLU A 208 15.35 -2.37 21.87
C GLU A 208 15.51 -1.99 20.41
N ARG A 209 14.95 -0.83 20.01
CA ARG A 209 15.12 -0.28 18.66
C ARG A 209 16.60 -0.06 18.37
N LYS A 210 17.31 0.59 19.28
CA LYS A 210 18.74 0.86 19.14
C LYS A 210 19.54 -0.43 18.98
N ILE A 211 19.34 -1.40 19.88
CA ILE A 211 20.01 -2.71 19.82
C ILE A 211 19.72 -3.41 18.49
N ARG A 212 18.46 -3.40 18.03
CA ARG A 212 18.04 -4.02 16.77
C ARG A 212 18.68 -3.35 15.57
N CYS A 213 18.67 -2.02 15.50
CA CYS A 213 19.27 -1.26 14.41
C CYS A 213 20.80 -1.47 14.37
N GLU A 214 21.49 -1.38 15.51
CA GLU A 214 22.94 -1.64 15.60
C GLU A 214 23.31 -3.06 15.16
N PHE A 215 22.51 -4.07 15.56
CA PHE A 215 22.70 -5.45 15.12
C PHE A 215 22.51 -5.60 13.61
N ASN A 216 21.46 -4.99 13.06
CA ASN A 216 21.19 -5.02 11.62
C ASN A 216 22.30 -4.35 10.82
N ASP A 217 22.69 -3.13 11.20
CA ASP A 217 23.72 -2.34 10.52
C ASP A 217 25.05 -3.06 10.51
N LYS A 218 25.42 -3.65 11.66
CA LYS A 218 26.63 -4.46 11.75
C LYS A 218 26.55 -5.66 10.80
N LYS A 219 25.46 -6.42 10.83
CA LYS A 219 25.31 -7.64 10.02
C LYS A 219 25.24 -7.35 8.52
N VAL A 220 24.59 -6.25 8.13
CA VAL A 220 24.58 -5.74 6.75
C VAL A 220 25.98 -5.30 6.34
N THR A 221 26.72 -4.58 7.19
CA THR A 221 28.10 -4.18 6.90
C THR A 221 29.01 -5.41 6.72
N ASP A 222 28.94 -6.36 7.65
CA ASP A 222 29.73 -7.59 7.63
C ASP A 222 29.41 -8.48 6.41
N SER A 223 28.21 -8.32 5.81
CA SER A 223 27.83 -9.05 4.59
C SER A 223 28.62 -8.63 3.33
N GLY A 224 29.17 -7.41 3.33
CA GLY A 224 29.80 -6.81 2.15
C GLY A 224 28.85 -6.53 0.98
N ILE A 225 27.53 -6.60 1.18
CA ILE A 225 26.54 -6.32 0.13
C ILE A 225 26.42 -4.82 -0.10
N ASN A 226 26.62 -4.39 -1.36
CA ASN A 226 26.34 -3.02 -1.77
C ASN A 226 24.82 -2.80 -1.87
N LEU A 227 24.24 -2.10 -0.88
CA LEU A 227 22.81 -1.81 -0.87
C LEU A 227 22.33 -0.84 -1.96
N ARG A 228 23.24 -0.22 -2.72
CA ARG A 228 22.93 0.64 -3.88
C ARG A 228 22.76 -0.15 -5.18
N GLU A 229 23.15 -1.42 -5.17
CA GLU A 229 22.97 -2.35 -6.28
C GLU A 229 21.86 -3.35 -5.94
N VAL A 230 21.64 -4.34 -6.82
CA VAL A 230 20.71 -5.43 -6.54
C VAL A 230 21.16 -6.17 -5.29
N ASN A 231 20.33 -6.12 -4.26
CA ASN A 231 20.58 -6.64 -2.93
C ASN A 231 19.47 -7.58 -2.46
N THR A 232 18.73 -8.17 -3.41
CA THR A 232 17.64 -9.10 -3.14
C THR A 232 18.16 -10.37 -2.49
N CYS A 233 17.71 -10.67 -1.28
CA CYS A 233 18.11 -11.83 -0.51
C CYS A 233 16.89 -12.67 -0.12
N HIS A 234 17.09 -13.97 0.03
CA HIS A 234 16.18 -14.81 0.78
C HIS A 234 16.45 -14.62 2.27
N ILE A 235 15.54 -13.96 2.99
CA ILE A 235 15.70 -13.59 4.39
C ILE A 235 14.87 -14.55 5.24
N SER A 236 15.47 -15.14 6.28
CA SER A 236 14.80 -16.03 7.22
C SER A 236 14.84 -15.47 8.64
N HIS A 237 13.69 -15.45 9.30
CA HIS A 237 13.48 -15.00 10.67
C HIS A 237 13.14 -16.18 11.57
N HIS A 238 13.85 -16.33 12.67
CA HIS A 238 13.80 -17.50 13.54
C HIS A 238 13.03 -17.19 14.80
N PHE A 239 12.17 -18.11 15.22
CA PHE A 239 11.34 -17.95 16.41
C PHE A 239 11.36 -19.19 17.29
N GLU A 240 11.31 -18.96 18.60
CA GLU A 240 10.99 -19.97 19.60
C GLU A 240 9.69 -19.55 20.31
N ILE A 241 8.61 -20.28 20.05
CA ILE A 241 7.26 -19.92 20.51
C ILE A 241 6.75 -20.98 21.49
N PRO A 242 6.31 -20.62 22.70
CA PRO A 242 5.65 -21.55 23.62
C PRO A 242 4.51 -22.33 22.94
N PHE A 243 4.38 -23.61 23.24
CA PHE A 243 3.39 -24.48 22.59
C PHE A 243 1.95 -23.92 22.65
N VAL A 244 1.60 -23.24 23.75
CA VAL A 244 0.30 -22.59 23.97
C VAL A 244 -0.01 -21.48 22.95
N ASN A 245 1.02 -20.80 22.43
CA ASN A 245 0.89 -19.67 21.52
C ASN A 245 1.16 -20.05 20.06
N ALA A 246 1.73 -21.23 19.81
CA ALA A 246 2.24 -21.64 18.49
C ALA A 246 1.18 -21.57 17.38
N LYS A 247 -0.04 -22.06 17.64
CA LYS A 247 -1.13 -22.04 16.66
C LYS A 247 -1.58 -20.63 16.29
N GLU A 248 -1.62 -19.73 17.27
CA GLU A 248 -2.08 -18.36 17.02
C GLU A 248 -1.00 -17.53 16.35
N PHE A 249 0.27 -17.71 16.76
CA PHE A 249 1.42 -17.14 16.08
C PHE A 249 1.47 -17.52 14.59
N GLU A 250 1.33 -18.82 14.27
CA GLU A 250 1.36 -19.30 12.88
C GLU A 250 0.26 -18.66 12.03
N LYS A 251 -0.96 -18.57 12.55
CA LYS A 251 -2.08 -17.92 11.85
C LYS A 251 -1.81 -16.43 11.59
N GLU A 252 -1.27 -15.72 12.57
CA GLU A 252 -1.05 -14.28 12.46
C GLU A 252 0.08 -13.96 11.49
N ILE A 253 1.18 -14.73 11.51
CA ILE A 253 2.22 -14.59 10.48
C ILE A 253 1.68 -14.96 9.09
N ALA A 254 0.80 -15.95 8.98
CA ALA A 254 0.19 -16.32 7.69
C ALA A 254 -0.73 -15.23 7.09
N LEU A 255 -1.09 -14.20 7.87
CA LEU A 255 -1.75 -12.98 7.40
C LEU A 255 -0.78 -11.91 6.90
N SER A 256 0.53 -12.13 6.99
CA SER A 256 1.56 -11.31 6.35
C SER A 256 1.95 -11.89 4.99
N SER A 257 2.88 -11.23 4.28
CA SER A 257 3.45 -11.78 3.05
C SER A 257 4.58 -12.80 3.31
N PHE A 258 4.93 -13.07 4.58
CA PHE A 258 5.99 -14.02 4.93
C PHE A 258 5.48 -15.46 4.82
N SER A 259 6.34 -16.35 4.32
CA SER A 259 6.08 -17.79 4.35
C SER A 259 6.50 -18.34 5.71
N ILE A 260 5.58 -18.95 6.45
CA ILE A 260 5.89 -19.56 7.76
C ILE A 260 6.01 -21.08 7.64
N GLN A 261 7.03 -21.64 8.31
CA GLN A 261 7.26 -23.08 8.42
C GLN A 261 7.59 -23.45 9.87
N GLN A 262 6.94 -24.51 10.36
CA GLN A 262 7.31 -25.17 11.62
C GLN A 262 8.49 -26.13 11.38
N ILE A 263 9.57 -25.98 12.14
CA ILE A 263 10.81 -26.78 11.95
C ILE A 263 10.94 -27.90 12.94
N SER A 264 10.60 -27.63 14.20
CA SER A 264 10.67 -28.64 15.25
C SER A 264 9.68 -28.32 16.35
N LYS A 265 9.27 -29.38 17.05
CA LYS A 265 8.41 -29.32 18.21
C LYS A 265 9.14 -29.98 19.37
N MET A 266 9.41 -29.20 20.40
CA MET A 266 9.92 -29.66 21.69
C MET A 266 8.75 -29.78 22.67
N ASP A 267 9.00 -30.25 23.88
CA ASP A 267 7.95 -30.50 24.88
C ASP A 267 7.22 -29.22 25.31
N ASP A 268 7.91 -28.08 25.36
CA ASP A 268 7.39 -26.79 25.82
C ASP A 268 7.30 -25.70 24.74
N LYS A 269 8.06 -25.85 23.63
CA LYS A 269 8.19 -24.84 22.58
C LYS A 269 8.20 -25.40 21.17
N VAL A 270 7.84 -24.56 20.23
CA VAL A 270 7.84 -24.83 18.80
C VAL A 270 8.78 -23.83 18.11
N ARG A 271 9.65 -24.34 17.23
CA ARG A 271 10.51 -23.49 16.42
C ARG A 271 9.88 -23.23 15.06
N PHE A 272 9.83 -21.96 14.69
CA PHE A 272 9.35 -21.52 13.39
C PHE A 272 10.43 -20.76 12.64
N ILE A 273 10.39 -20.84 11.32
CA ILE A 273 11.03 -19.86 10.45
C ILE A 273 9.95 -19.16 9.63
N ALA A 274 10.02 -17.82 9.60
CA ALA A 274 9.30 -16.98 8.65
C ALA A 274 10.28 -16.48 7.58
N THR A 275 9.99 -16.70 6.30
CA THR A 275 10.88 -16.29 5.20
C THR A 275 10.23 -15.29 4.25
N LYS A 276 11.04 -14.41 3.68
CA LYS A 276 10.66 -13.48 2.62
C LYS A 276 11.85 -13.22 1.71
N THR A 277 11.63 -13.23 0.39
CA THR A 277 12.63 -12.79 -0.57
C THR A 277 12.40 -11.33 -0.86
N GLN A 278 13.37 -10.47 -0.51
CA GLN A 278 13.27 -9.02 -0.69
C GLN A 278 14.66 -8.36 -0.62
N ALA A 279 14.76 -7.10 -1.04
CA ALA A 279 15.94 -6.25 -0.87
C ALA A 279 16.40 -6.20 0.60
N LEU A 280 17.69 -6.49 0.84
CA LEU A 280 18.30 -6.41 2.16
C LEU A 280 18.24 -5.00 2.77
N ALA A 281 18.18 -3.96 1.94
CA ALA A 281 17.97 -2.57 2.38
C ALA A 281 16.68 -2.37 3.18
N LEU A 282 15.73 -3.30 3.11
CA LEU A 282 14.47 -3.25 3.83
C LEU A 282 14.46 -4.08 5.13
N ILE A 283 15.61 -4.57 5.59
CA ILE A 283 15.68 -5.45 6.77
C ILE A 283 15.18 -4.79 8.06
N ASP A 284 15.29 -3.47 8.20
CA ASP A 284 14.90 -2.77 9.41
C ASP A 284 13.42 -2.96 9.74
N TYR A 285 12.52 -2.71 8.78
CA TYR A 285 11.09 -2.91 8.99
C TYR A 285 10.75 -4.39 9.25
N GLN A 286 11.42 -5.32 8.55
CA GLN A 286 11.16 -6.74 8.72
C GLN A 286 11.52 -7.18 10.14
N THR A 287 12.71 -6.83 10.61
CA THR A 287 13.17 -7.20 11.95
C THR A 287 12.37 -6.51 13.05
N HIS A 288 11.90 -5.28 12.82
CA HIS A 288 10.95 -4.61 13.72
C HIS A 288 9.63 -5.40 13.80
N LEU A 289 9.02 -5.71 12.66
CA LEU A 289 7.77 -6.47 12.63
C LEU A 289 7.91 -7.84 13.30
N MET A 290 8.99 -8.56 13.00
CA MET A 290 9.28 -9.88 13.55
C MET A 290 9.60 -9.82 15.05
N SER A 291 10.28 -8.77 15.54
CA SER A 291 10.51 -8.60 16.98
C SER A 291 9.20 -8.35 17.73
N MET A 292 8.25 -7.61 17.14
CA MET A 292 6.93 -7.38 17.74
C MET A 292 6.09 -8.66 17.82
N TYR A 293 6.10 -9.50 16.78
CA TYR A 293 5.51 -10.83 16.85
C TYR A 293 6.19 -11.71 17.90
N GLY A 294 7.52 -11.63 17.98
CA GLY A 294 8.32 -12.27 19.03
C GLY A 294 7.80 -11.88 20.40
N LYS A 295 7.72 -10.58 20.71
CA LYS A 295 7.19 -10.08 21.98
C LYS A 295 5.78 -10.54 22.30
N LYS A 296 4.88 -10.53 21.30
CA LYS A 296 3.48 -10.91 21.49
C LYS A 296 3.32 -12.39 21.83
N TYR A 297 4.09 -13.26 21.18
CA TYR A 297 3.83 -14.69 21.20
C TYR A 297 4.93 -15.56 21.83
N GLY A 298 6.18 -15.11 21.90
CA GLY A 298 7.30 -15.90 22.41
C GLY A 298 8.65 -15.19 22.31
N THR A 299 9.58 -15.73 21.52
CA THR A 299 10.91 -15.15 21.33
C THR A 299 11.26 -15.09 19.85
N TYR A 300 11.71 -13.91 19.41
CA TYR A 300 12.36 -13.73 18.12
C TYR A 300 13.87 -13.93 18.30
N ALA A 301 14.41 -14.99 17.71
CA ALA A 301 15.80 -15.43 17.87
C ALA A 301 16.77 -14.76 16.88
N GLY A 302 16.26 -13.88 16.01
CA GLY A 302 17.04 -13.15 15.01
C GLY A 302 16.80 -13.63 13.58
N TRP A 303 17.63 -13.16 12.67
CA TRP A 303 17.48 -13.41 11.24
C TRP A 303 18.78 -13.86 10.59
N ASN A 304 18.70 -14.50 9.43
CA ASN A 304 19.81 -14.72 8.51
C ASN A 304 19.34 -14.48 7.07
N PHE A 305 20.26 -14.51 6.11
CA PHE A 305 19.94 -14.30 4.71
C PHE A 305 20.87 -15.09 3.80
N GLU A 306 20.37 -15.38 2.61
CA GLU A 306 21.12 -15.98 1.50
C GLU A 306 20.95 -15.10 0.26
N LYS A 307 22.03 -14.89 -0.51
CA LYS A 307 21.96 -14.09 -1.75
C LYS A 307 21.12 -14.81 -2.80
N THR A 308 20.25 -14.07 -3.45
CA THR A 308 19.45 -14.58 -4.57
C THR A 308 20.19 -14.25 -5.88
N PHE A 309 21.16 -15.08 -6.23
CA PHE A 309 22.03 -15.02 -7.43
C PHE A 309 22.89 -13.74 -7.59
#